data_AF-A0A3R6NTZ8-F1
#
_entry.id   AF-A0A3R6NTZ8-F1
#
_cell.length_a   1.000
_cell.length_b   1.000
_cell.length_c   1.000
_cell.angle_alpha   90.00
_cell.angle_beta   90.00
_cell.angle_gamma   90.00
#
_symmetry.space_group_name_H-M   'P 1'
#
loop_
_entity.id
_entity.type
_entity.pdbx_description
1 polymer ?
#
loop_
_entity_poly.entity_id
_entity_poly.type
_entity_poly.pdbx_seq_one_letter_code
_entity_poly.pdbx_strand_id
1 'polypeptide(L)'
;MTDQELKEVIQEIKNSTMPIQTQQKLIDELEGSRWIPIDERQPETDTYILVSFENCNMPDIARYEEDKNGGAFYPGDEERSYKSFGLIVSAWKPLPDNWKN
;
A
#
# COMPACT_ATOMS: atom_id res chain seq x y z
N MET A 1 -2.44 -10.57 5.56
CA MET A 1 -1.62 -11.41 4.67
C MET A 1 -0.22 -10.83 4.65
N THR A 2 0.75 -11.62 5.06
CA THR A 2 2.18 -11.30 5.04
C THR A 2 2.76 -11.43 3.63
N ASP A 3 4.02 -11.04 3.45
CA ASP A 3 4.72 -11.20 2.16
C ASP A 3 4.89 -12.65 1.73
N GLN A 4 5.23 -13.49 2.71
CA GLN A 4 5.42 -14.90 2.48
C GLN A 4 4.11 -15.58 2.07
N GLU A 5 3.03 -15.30 2.79
CA GLU A 5 1.70 -15.82 2.46
C GLU A 5 1.24 -15.38 1.05
N LEU A 6 1.48 -14.11 0.67
CA LEU A 6 1.14 -13.64 -0.68
C LEU A 6 1.91 -14.41 -1.75
N LYS A 7 3.22 -14.60 -1.56
CA LYS A 7 4.08 -15.33 -2.51
C LYS A 7 3.62 -16.78 -2.70
N GLU A 8 3.22 -17.44 -1.62
CA GLU A 8 2.69 -18.80 -1.66
C GLU A 8 1.39 -18.87 -2.47
N VAL A 9 0.43 -17.99 -2.18
CA VAL A 9 -0.84 -17.93 -2.92
C VAL A 9 -0.63 -17.63 -4.40
N ILE A 10 0.25 -16.68 -4.73
CA ILE A 10 0.59 -16.37 -6.13
C ILE A 10 1.20 -17.58 -6.83
N GLN A 11 2.05 -18.34 -6.15
CA GLN A 11 2.67 -19.54 -6.74
C GLN A 11 1.65 -20.65 -6.98
N GLU A 12 0.69 -20.84 -6.07
CA GLU A 12 -0.44 -21.76 -6.27
C GLU A 12 -1.28 -21.37 -7.48
N ILE A 13 -1.59 -20.07 -7.64
CA ILE A 13 -2.33 -19.56 -8.81
C ILE A 13 -1.58 -19.87 -10.10
N LYS A 14 -0.26 -19.59 -10.15
CA LYS A 14 0.59 -19.86 -11.32
C LYS A 14 0.66 -21.36 -11.67
N ASN A 15 0.61 -22.23 -10.67
CA ASN A 15 0.64 -23.68 -10.84
C ASN A 15 -0.74 -24.29 -11.16
N SER A 16 -1.82 -23.51 -11.09
CA SER A 16 -3.18 -23.99 -11.36
C SER A 16 -3.42 -24.30 -12.84
N THR A 17 -4.47 -25.05 -13.13
CA THR A 17 -4.93 -25.33 -14.51
C THR A 17 -5.83 -24.22 -15.09
N MET A 18 -5.96 -23.08 -14.41
CA MET A 18 -6.78 -21.96 -14.89
C MET A 18 -6.15 -21.30 -16.13
N PRO A 19 -6.96 -20.63 -16.99
CA PRO A 19 -6.42 -19.83 -18.08
C PRO A 19 -5.44 -18.77 -17.56
N ILE A 20 -4.36 -18.51 -18.30
CA ILE A 20 -3.32 -17.52 -17.92
C ILE A 20 -3.93 -16.14 -17.64
N GLN A 21 -4.93 -15.72 -18.41
CA GLN A 21 -5.61 -14.44 -18.18
C GLN A 21 -6.34 -14.39 -16.83
N THR A 22 -6.93 -15.50 -16.39
CA THR A 22 -7.58 -15.62 -15.08
C THR A 22 -6.55 -15.60 -13.96
N GLN A 23 -5.43 -16.30 -14.14
CA GLN A 23 -4.32 -16.27 -13.19
C GLN A 23 -3.81 -14.84 -12.99
N GLN A 24 -3.54 -14.12 -14.08
CA GLN A 24 -3.05 -12.74 -14.02
C GLN A 24 -4.02 -11.83 -13.28
N LYS A 25 -5.32 -11.89 -13.62
CA LYS A 25 -6.34 -11.08 -12.95
C LYS A 25 -6.38 -11.31 -11.43
N LEU A 26 -6.31 -12.56 -10.99
CA LEU A 26 -6.31 -12.89 -9.57
C LEU A 26 -5.04 -12.41 -8.86
N ILE A 27 -3.89 -12.50 -9.53
CA ILE A 27 -2.62 -11.98 -9.01
C ILE A 27 -2.70 -10.46 -8.84
N ASP A 28 -3.18 -9.74 -9.86
CA ASP A 28 -3.31 -8.28 -9.82
C ASP A 28 -4.25 -7.83 -8.69
N GLU A 29 -5.38 -8.54 -8.50
CA GLU A 29 -6.33 -8.29 -7.41
C GLU A 29 -5.71 -8.56 -6.03
N LEU A 30 -4.93 -9.63 -5.88
CA LEU A 30 -4.25 -9.97 -4.63
C LEU A 30 -3.16 -8.96 -4.29
N GLU A 31 -2.32 -8.60 -5.26
CA GLU A 31 -1.24 -7.63 -5.09
C GLU A 31 -1.80 -6.23 -4.77
N GLY A 32 -2.88 -5.80 -5.44
CA GLY A 32 -3.52 -4.50 -5.18
C GLY A 32 -4.37 -4.44 -3.89
N SER A 33 -4.82 -5.58 -3.37
CA SER A 33 -5.60 -5.62 -2.12
C SER A 33 -4.73 -5.57 -0.87
N ARG A 34 -3.45 -5.90 -0.98
CA ARG A 34 -2.55 -6.04 0.16
C ARG A 34 -2.13 -4.70 0.74
N TRP A 35 -2.22 -4.59 2.06
CA TRP A 35 -1.56 -3.56 2.85
C TRP A 35 -0.11 -3.97 3.12
N ILE A 36 0.81 -3.06 2.83
CA ILE A 36 2.25 -3.23 2.99
C ILE A 36 2.69 -2.46 4.24
N PRO A 37 3.17 -3.15 5.28
CA PRO A 37 3.70 -2.49 6.48
C PRO A 37 4.83 -1.53 6.12
N ILE A 38 4.89 -0.37 6.78
CA ILE A 38 5.95 0.62 6.52
C ILE A 38 7.36 0.11 6.85
N ASP A 39 7.45 -0.83 7.78
CA ASP A 39 8.71 -1.50 8.16
C ASP A 39 9.14 -2.58 7.14
N GLU A 40 8.22 -3.02 6.27
CA GLU A 40 8.52 -3.97 5.20
C GLU A 40 9.07 -3.23 3.97
N ARG A 41 8.37 -2.17 3.54
CA ARG A 41 8.73 -1.38 2.37
C ARG A 41 8.08 0.00 2.47
N GLN A 42 8.83 1.05 2.15
CA GLN A 42 8.26 2.40 2.03
C GLN A 42 7.61 2.63 0.65
N PRO A 43 6.61 3.53 0.55
CA PRO A 43 6.05 3.93 -0.73
C PRO A 43 7.04 4.70 -1.61
N GLU A 44 6.72 4.84 -2.89
CA GLU A 44 7.43 5.76 -3.77
C GLU A 44 7.11 7.21 -3.38
N THR A 45 8.12 8.07 -3.36
CA THR A 45 7.95 9.50 -3.07
C THR A 45 7.05 10.17 -4.11
N ASP A 46 6.31 11.19 -3.70
CA ASP A 46 5.40 11.98 -4.55
C ASP A 46 4.29 11.19 -5.23
N THR A 47 3.88 10.06 -4.62
CA THR A 47 2.72 9.28 -5.05
C THR A 47 1.61 9.32 -4.01
N TYR A 48 0.35 9.36 -4.48
CA TYR A 48 -0.80 9.18 -3.60
C TYR A 48 -1.03 7.69 -3.33
N ILE A 49 -1.25 7.40 -2.06
CA ILE A 49 -1.42 6.06 -1.51
C ILE A 49 -2.59 6.06 -0.53
N LEU A 50 -3.11 4.88 -0.22
CA LEU A 50 -3.91 4.69 0.98
C LEU A 50 -3.00 4.34 2.14
N VAL A 51 -3.26 4.89 3.32
CA VAL A 51 -2.58 4.55 4.58
C VAL A 51 -3.56 4.02 5.60
N SER A 52 -3.06 3.13 6.46
CA SER A 52 -3.71 2.70 7.70
C SER A 52 -2.91 3.19 8.90
N PHE A 53 -3.54 3.22 10.06
CA PHE A 53 -2.94 3.71 11.29
C PHE A 53 -2.94 2.64 12.38
N GLU A 54 -1.95 2.66 13.27
CA GLU A 54 -1.93 1.81 14.47
C GLU A 54 -2.99 2.25 15.49
N ASN A 55 -3.25 3.55 15.55
CA ASN A 55 -4.10 4.19 16.56
C ASN A 55 -5.39 4.80 15.99
N CYS A 56 -5.73 4.52 14.73
CA CYS A 56 -6.99 4.93 14.10
C CYS A 56 -7.49 3.84 13.13
N ASN A 57 -8.79 3.55 13.19
CA ASN A 57 -9.40 2.47 12.40
C ASN A 57 -9.80 2.91 10.99
N MET A 58 -9.78 4.21 10.68
CA MET A 58 -10.18 4.73 9.38
C MET A 58 -8.95 4.94 8.51
N PRO A 59 -8.85 4.27 7.34
CA PRO A 59 -7.79 4.57 6.38
C PRO A 59 -8.01 5.93 5.74
N ASP A 60 -6.95 6.51 5.19
CA ASP A 60 -6.99 7.82 4.56
C ASP A 60 -6.08 7.87 3.31
N ILE A 61 -6.29 8.87 2.45
CA ILE A 61 -5.43 9.13 1.30
C ILE A 61 -4.24 9.97 1.76
N ALA A 62 -3.03 9.49 1.48
CA ALA A 62 -1.80 10.15 1.86
C ALA A 62 -0.87 10.37 0.67
N ARG A 63 0.06 11.30 0.85
CA ARG A 63 1.27 11.45 0.05
C ARG A 63 2.47 11.13 0.92
N TYR A 64 3.39 10.32 0.40
CA TYR A 64 4.68 10.07 1.02
C TYR A 64 5.74 10.96 0.37
N GLU A 65 6.50 11.66 1.19
CA GLU A 65 7.67 12.42 0.75
C GLU A 65 8.89 11.93 1.49
N GLU A 66 9.98 11.67 0.78
CA GLU A 66 11.27 11.32 1.38
C GLU A 66 12.35 12.31 0.96
N ASP A 67 13.00 12.91 1.96
CA ASP A 67 14.18 13.77 1.77
C ASP A 67 15.43 13.13 2.40
N LYS A 68 16.55 13.87 2.38
CA LYS A 68 17.82 13.42 2.98
C LYS A 68 17.76 13.12 4.48
N ASN A 69 16.72 13.55 5.18
CA ASN A 69 16.49 13.37 6.60
C ASN A 69 15.49 12.25 6.91
N GLY A 70 14.88 11.65 5.87
CA GLY A 70 13.93 10.55 5.98
C GLY A 70 12.55 10.89 5.42
N GLY A 71 11.64 9.91 5.53
CA GLY A 71 10.29 10.02 4.98
C GLY A 71 9.23 10.51 5.95
N ALA A 72 8.22 11.21 5.42
CA ALA A 72 7.03 11.64 6.14
C ALA A 72 5.76 11.41 5.31
N PHE A 73 4.65 11.12 6.00
CA PHE A 73 3.33 10.95 5.40
C PHE A 73 2.44 12.16 5.69
N TYR A 74 1.79 12.66 4.65
CA TYR A 74 0.92 13.82 4.67
C TYR A 74 -0.50 13.44 4.22
N PRO A 75 -1.58 13.92 4.88
CA PRO A 75 -2.94 13.71 4.41
C PRO A 75 -3.17 14.47 3.09
N GLY A 76 -3.47 13.76 2.01
CA GLY A 76 -3.66 14.38 0.68
C GLY A 76 -2.56 15.38 0.31
N ASP A 77 -2.97 16.65 0.17
CA ASP A 77 -2.11 17.80 -0.19
C ASP A 77 -1.75 18.70 0.99
N GLU A 78 -2.02 18.26 2.21
CA GLU A 78 -1.75 19.03 3.41
C GLU A 78 -0.24 19.16 3.69
N GLU A 79 0.17 20.30 4.23
CA GLU A 79 1.58 20.55 4.60
C GLU A 79 1.97 19.91 5.94
N ARG A 80 0.98 19.50 6.75
CA ARG A 80 1.21 18.91 8.08
C ARG A 80 1.18 17.39 8.01
N SER A 81 2.23 16.75 8.50
CA SER A 81 2.31 15.29 8.54
C SER A 81 1.34 14.66 9.54
N TYR A 82 0.95 13.40 9.31
CA TYR A 82 0.14 12.61 10.25
C TYR A 82 0.75 12.56 11.66
N LYS A 83 2.09 12.48 11.74
CA LYS A 83 2.82 12.50 13.01
C LYS A 83 2.53 13.75 13.84
N SER A 84 2.34 14.91 13.19
CA SER A 84 2.00 16.16 13.88
C SER A 84 0.60 16.15 14.52
N PHE A 85 -0.31 15.33 13.97
CA PHE A 85 -1.64 15.07 14.52
C PHE A 85 -1.66 13.93 15.54
N GLY A 86 -0.51 13.31 15.83
CA GLY A 86 -0.41 12.15 16.72
C GLY A 86 -0.90 10.84 16.08
N LEU A 87 -1.05 10.78 14.76
CA LEU A 87 -1.42 9.58 14.03
C LEU A 87 -0.17 8.79 13.63
N ILE A 88 -0.21 7.47 13.85
CA ILE A 88 0.91 6.56 13.59
C ILE A 88 0.57 5.71 12.39
N VAL A 89 1.18 6.00 11.24
CA VAL A 89 0.99 5.22 10.00
C VAL A 89 1.60 3.83 10.21
N SER A 90 0.83 2.78 9.90
CA SER A 90 1.24 1.38 10.10
C SER A 90 1.52 0.64 8.80
N ALA A 91 0.72 0.90 7.78
CA ALA A 91 0.81 0.26 6.47
C ALA A 91 0.25 1.16 5.39
N TRP A 92 0.58 0.85 4.14
CA TRP A 92 0.11 1.56 2.97
C TRP A 92 -0.23 0.60 1.83
N LYS A 93 -0.93 1.11 0.81
CA LYS A 93 -1.07 0.44 -0.48
C LYS A 93 -1.27 1.47 -1.60
N PRO A 94 -0.91 1.17 -2.86
CA PRO A 94 -1.17 2.08 -3.96
C PRO A 94 -2.66 2.37 -4.12
N LEU A 95 -3.00 3.57 -4.59
CA LEU A 95 -4.37 3.83 -5.01
C LEU A 95 -4.75 2.94 -6.21
N PRO A 96 -6.03 2.53 -6.29
CA PRO A 96 -6.57 1.89 -7.49
C PRO A 96 -6.31 2.74 -8.73
N ASP A 97 -5.99 2.11 -9.86
CA ASP A 97 -5.61 2.84 -11.08
C ASP A 97 -6.72 3.74 -11.62
N ASN A 98 -8.00 3.44 -11.35
CA ASN A 98 -9.12 4.28 -11.75
C ASN A 98 -9.23 5.59 -10.93
N TRP A 99 -8.39 5.79 -9.92
CA TRP A 99 -8.35 7.02 -9.11
C TRP A 99 -7.11 7.87 -9.42
N LYS A 100 -6.19 7.36 -10.24
CA LYS A 100 -5.05 8.11 -10.76
C LYS A 100 -5.55 8.85 -12.01
N ASN A 101 -5.50 10.18 -11.98
CA ASN A 101 -5.87 11.05 -13.12
C ASN A 101 -4.84 10.95 -14.25
#